data_AF-A0AAV5ETP7-F1
#
_entry.id   AF-A0AAV5ETP7-F1
#
_cell.length_a   1.000
_cell.length_b   1.000
_cell.length_c   1.000
_cell.angle_alpha   90.00
_cell.angle_beta   90.00
_cell.angle_gamma   90.00
#
_symmetry.space_group_name_H-M   'P 1'
#
loop_
_entity.id
_entity.type
_entity.pdbx_description
1 polymer ?
#
loop_
_entity_poly.entity_id
_entity_poly.type
_entity_poly.pdbx_seq_one_letter_code
_entity_poly.pdbx_strand_id
1 'polypeptide(L)'
;MVAVKKLSINLMDLSDKMFLDEVTNLMNLKHKNIVRFLGYCADSHGEIIEHRIVETPQRLLCFEYVPNGSLQRYLKGKVCSLLPTSTH
;
A
#
# COMPACT_ATOMS: atom_id res chain seq x y z
N MET A 1 11.55 -2.27 10.31
CA MET A 1 11.33 -2.35 8.84
C MET A 1 10.02 -1.64 8.51
N VAL A 2 9.88 -1.11 7.29
CA VAL A 2 8.70 -0.34 6.84
C VAL A 2 8.15 -0.98 5.56
N ALA A 3 6.83 -1.07 5.46
CA ALA A 3 6.14 -1.42 4.22
C ALA A 3 5.72 -0.12 3.51
N VAL A 4 6.09 0.04 2.25
CA VAL A 4 5.73 1.20 1.43
C VAL A 4 4.72 0.79 0.37
N LYS A 5 3.53 1.40 0.39
CA LYS A 5 2.50 1.23 -0.63
C LYS A 5 2.56 2.42 -1.58
N LYS A 6 3.02 2.19 -2.81
CA LYS A 6 2.93 3.18 -3.90
C LYS A 6 1.50 3.16 -4.45
N LEU A 7 0.85 4.32 -4.48
CA LEU A 7 -0.45 4.47 -5.12
C LEU A 7 -0.23 4.74 -6.61
N SER A 8 -0.74 3.86 -7.47
CA SER A 8 -0.84 4.13 -8.90
C SER A 8 -2.08 4.99 -9.11
N ILE A 9 -1.90 6.29 -9.12
CA ILE A 9 -2.99 7.27 -9.23
C ILE A 9 -3.25 7.50 -10.71
N ASN A 10 -4.49 7.28 -11.13
CA ASN A 10 -4.95 7.92 -12.35
C ASN A 10 -5.25 9.38 -11.98
N LEU A 11 -4.66 10.33 -12.70
CA LEU A 11 -4.72 11.78 -12.42
C LEU A 11 -6.17 12.32 -12.25
N MET A 12 -7.17 11.61 -12.76
CA MET A 12 -8.59 11.98 -12.63
C MET A 12 -9.27 11.50 -11.34
N ASP A 13 -8.75 10.47 -10.67
CA ASP A 13 -9.50 9.73 -9.63
C ASP A 13 -9.15 10.14 -8.20
N LEU A 14 -8.06 10.88 -7.97
CA LEU A 14 -7.62 11.26 -6.63
C LEU A 14 -7.07 12.68 -6.59
N SER A 15 -7.87 13.60 -6.03
CA SER A 15 -7.40 14.95 -5.71
C SER A 15 -6.48 14.95 -4.48
N ASP A 16 -5.60 15.94 -4.38
CA ASP A 16 -4.74 16.13 -3.20
C ASP A 16 -5.51 16.26 -1.90
N LYS A 17 -6.68 16.90 -1.97
CA LYS A 17 -7.59 17.00 -0.82
C LYS A 17 -8.05 15.62 -0.36
N MET A 18 -8.55 14.79 -1.27
CA MET A 18 -9.00 13.43 -0.95
C MET A 18 -7.86 12.58 -0.40
N PHE A 19 -6.66 12.72 -0.95
CA PHE A 19 -5.48 12.04 -0.44
C PHE A 19 -5.14 12.47 0.99
N LEU A 20 -5.11 13.78 1.27
CA LEU A 20 -4.79 14.30 2.59
C LEU A 20 -5.88 13.98 3.64
N ASP A 21 -7.14 13.99 3.25
CA ASP A 21 -8.25 13.59 4.11
C ASP A 21 -8.07 12.12 4.55
N GLU A 22 -7.74 11.22 3.63
CA GLU A 22 -7.50 9.81 3.94
C GLU A 22 -6.23 9.60 4.77
N VAL A 23 -5.15 10.31 4.47
CA VAL A 23 -3.93 10.30 5.30
C VAL A 23 -4.24 10.74 6.72
N THR A 24 -5.07 11.77 6.90
CA THR A 24 -5.47 12.25 8.22
C THR A 24 -6.24 11.16 8.98
N ASN A 25 -7.14 10.45 8.31
CA ASN A 25 -7.83 9.30 8.90
C ASN A 25 -6.84 8.21 9.33
N LEU A 26 -5.90 7.83 8.45
CA LEU A 26 -4.88 6.82 8.75
C LEU A 26 -3.98 7.21 9.92
N MET A 27 -3.61 8.48 10.05
CA MET A 27 -2.81 8.99 11.18
C MET A 27 -3.52 8.84 12.53
N ASN A 28 -4.86 8.91 12.54
CA ASN A 28 -5.68 8.80 13.73
C ASN A 28 -5.99 7.34 14.11
N LEU A 29 -5.82 6.38 13.19
CA LEU A 29 -6.08 4.96 13.45
C LEU A 29 -4.94 4.33 14.27
N LYS A 30 -5.19 4.14 15.56
CA LYS A 30 -4.27 3.47 16.49
C LYS A 30 -4.98 2.37 17.26
N HIS A 31 -4.78 1.12 16.83
CA HIS A 31 -5.33 -0.05 17.49
C HIS A 31 -4.44 -1.27 17.28
N LYS A 32 -4.36 -2.18 18.27
CA LYS A 32 -3.47 -3.36 18.25
C LYS A 32 -3.70 -4.34 17.09
N ASN A 33 -4.89 -4.30 16.47
CA ASN A 33 -5.27 -5.18 15.35
C ASN A 33 -5.28 -4.46 13.99
N ILE A 34 -4.86 -3.20 13.94
CA ILE A 34 -4.73 -2.42 12.70
C ILE A 34 -3.23 -2.19 12.48
N VAL A 35 -2.75 -2.43 11.26
CA VAL A 35 -1.36 -2.17 10.93
C VAL A 35 -1.10 -0.68 11.06
N ARG A 36 -0.14 -0.30 11.91
CA ARG A 36 0.12 1.09 12.24
C ARG A 36 0.63 1.84 11.01
N PHE A 37 -0.04 2.95 10.71
CA PHE A 37 0.44 3.92 9.76
C PHE A 37 1.60 4.72 10.36
N LEU A 38 2.65 4.93 9.57
CA LEU A 38 3.88 5.61 9.99
C LEU A 38 4.04 6.98 9.37
N GLY A 39 3.46 7.20 8.19
CA GLY A 39 3.54 8.47 7.47
C GLY A 39 3.33 8.30 5.97
N TYR A 40 3.51 9.38 5.23
CA TYR A 40 3.32 9.41 3.78
C TYR A 40 4.42 10.22 3.11
N CYS A 41 4.54 10.05 1.79
CA CYS A 41 5.22 10.97 0.91
C CYS A 41 4.22 11.44 -0.14
N ALA A 42 4.11 12.76 -0.31
CA ALA A 42 3.33 13.38 -1.36
C ALA A 42 4.24 14.35 -2.11
N ASP A 43 4.78 13.88 -3.22
CA ASP A 43 5.66 14.66 -4.08
C ASP A 43 5.16 14.62 -5.51
N SER A 44 5.63 15.52 -6.37
CA SER A 44 5.35 15.47 -7.80
C SER A 44 6.67 15.55 -8.55
N HIS A 45 6.81 14.74 -9.59
CA HIS A 45 8.01 14.73 -10.40
C HIS A 45 7.66 14.86 -11.87
N GLY A 46 8.50 15.58 -12.60
CA GLY A 46 8.37 15.72 -14.04
C GLY A 46 8.71 14.40 -14.75
N GLU A 47 7.74 13.85 -15.47
CA GLU A 47 7.93 12.71 -16.37
C GLU A 47 7.86 13.17 -17.82
N ILE A 48 8.76 12.65 -18.67
CA ILE A 48 8.71 12.93 -20.11
C ILE A 48 7.71 11.99 -20.74
N ILE A 49 6.57 12.53 -21.19
CA ILE A 49 5.51 11.81 -21.89
C ILE A 49 5.29 12.54 -23.22
N GLU A 50 5.40 11.81 -24.34
CA GLU A 50 5.17 12.36 -25.69
C GLU A 50 5.97 13.66 -25.99
N HIS A 51 7.25 13.68 -25.62
CA HIS A 51 8.15 14.84 -25.77
C HIS A 51 7.77 16.08 -24.94
N ARG A 52 6.89 15.94 -23.94
CA ARG A 52 6.56 17.00 -22.98
C ARG A 52 6.88 16.55 -21.56
N ILE A 53 7.31 17.49 -20.72
CA ILE A 53 7.41 17.25 -19.28
C ILE A 53 6.01 17.40 -18.69
N VAL A 54 5.49 16.33 -18.11
CA VAL A 54 4.21 16.28 -17.42
C VAL A 54 4.51 16.05 -15.95
N GLU A 55 3.98 16.91 -15.08
CA GLU A 55 4.07 16.71 -13.63
C GLU A 55 3.17 15.53 -13.23
N THR A 56 3.80 14.44 -12.78
CA THR A 56 3.10 13.24 -12.32
C THR A 56 3.14 13.22 -10.79
N PRO A 57 1.98 13.18 -10.10
CA PRO A 57 1.95 13.07 -8.66
C PRO A 57 2.40 11.67 -8.21
N GLN A 58 3.34 11.63 -7.27
CA GLN A 58 3.73 10.43 -6.56
C GLN A 58 3.16 10.47 -5.13
N ARG A 59 2.36 9.46 -4.79
CA ARG A 59 1.85 9.28 -3.42
C ARG A 59 2.30 7.92 -2.87
N LEU A 60 2.99 7.96 -1.74
CA LEU A 60 3.45 6.78 -1.02
C LEU A 60 2.85 6.77 0.38
N LEU A 61 2.45 5.60 0.85
CA LEU A 61 1.98 5.36 2.22
C LEU A 61 2.93 4.41 2.93
N CYS A 62 3.39 4.78 4.12
CA CYS A 62 4.33 4.02 4.92
C CYS A 62 3.62 3.39 6.11
N PHE A 63 3.77 2.08 6.27
CA PHE A 63 3.19 1.29 7.36
C PHE A 63 4.26 0.50 8.08
N GLU A 64 3.97 0.07 9.30
CA GLU A 64 4.76 -0.99 9.94
C GLU A 64 4.78 -2.23 9.05
N TYR A 65 5.95 -2.82 8.92
CA TYR A 65 6.10 -4.08 8.19
C TYR A 65 5.59 -5.26 9.04
N VAL A 66 4.68 -6.05 8.46
CA VAL A 66 4.16 -7.29 9.07
C VAL A 66 4.81 -8.50 8.38
N PRO A 67 5.62 -9.30 9.10
CA PRO A 67 6.49 -10.31 8.47
C PRO A 67 5.76 -11.52 7.89
N ASN A 68 4.58 -11.87 8.44
CA ASN A 68 3.84 -13.06 8.02
C ASN A 68 2.96 -12.83 6.78
N GLY A 69 3.04 -11.65 6.16
CA GLY A 69 2.24 -11.30 4.99
C GLY A 69 0.74 -11.30 5.26
N SER A 70 -0.06 -11.50 4.21
CA SER A 70 -1.52 -11.53 4.33
C SER A 70 -2.02 -12.80 5.00
N LEU A 71 -3.11 -12.68 5.76
CA LEU A 71 -3.75 -13.84 6.39
C LEU A 71 -4.16 -14.89 5.35
N GLN A 72 -4.65 -14.48 4.18
CA GLN A 72 -4.99 -15.40 3.09
C GLN A 72 -3.78 -16.25 2.66
N ARG A 73 -2.60 -15.65 2.47
CA ARG A 73 -1.38 -16.37 2.10
C ARG A 73 -0.96 -17.32 3.22
N TYR A 74 -1.02 -16.86 4.46
CA TYR A 74 -0.68 -17.64 5.64
C TYR A 74 -1.58 -18.88 5.77
N LEU A 75 -2.90 -18.71 5.59
CA LEU A 75 -3.87 -19.81 5.65
C LEU A 75 -3.69 -20.78 4.48
N LYS A 76 -3.47 -20.30 3.25
CA LYS A 76 -3.23 -21.19 2.10
C LYS A 76 -1.97 -22.05 2.30
N GLY A 77 -0.90 -21.47 2.86
CA GLY A 77 0.31 -22.22 3.20
C GLY A 77 0.05 -23.33 4.23
N LYS A 78 -0.77 -23.06 5.25
CA LYS A 78 -1.15 -24.06 6.26
C LYS A 78 -2.11 -25.13 5.73
N VAL A 79 -3.11 -24.74 4.92
CA VAL A 79 -4.07 -25.68 4.36
C VAL A 79 -3.39 -26.64 3.39
N CYS A 80 -2.45 -26.17 2.55
CA CYS A 80 -1.66 -27.07 1.70
C CYS A 80 -0.79 -28.05 2.50
N SER A 81 -0.32 -27.69 3.70
CA SER A 81 0.43 -28.63 4.56
C SER A 81 -0.46 -29.62 5.34
N LEU A 82 -1.78 -29.41 5.37
CA LEU A 82 -2.74 -30.26 6.09
C LEU A 82 -3.50 -31.23 5.18
N LEU A 83 -3.43 -31.05 3.86
CA LEU A 83 -3.95 -32.03 2.92
C LEU A 83 -2.91 -33.14 2.75
N PRO A 84 -3.22 -34.41 3.05
CA PRO A 84 -2.32 -35.50 2.71
C PRO A 84 -2.11 -35.46 1.20
N THR A 85 -0.86 -35.37 0.77
CA THR A 85 -0.50 -35.47 -0.64
C THR A 85 -1.00 -36.82 -1.14
N SER A 86 -2.12 -36.84 -1.87
CA SER A 86 -2.52 -38.02 -2.63
C SER A 86 -1.51 -38.14 -3.76
N THR A 87 -0.49 -38.97 -3.52
CA THR A 87 0.40 -39.48 -4.55
C THR A 87 -0.45 -40.26 -5.57
N HIS A 88 -0.45 -39.78 -6.81
CA HIS A 88 -0.73 -40.60 -8.00
C HIS A 88 0.52 -40.58 -8.86
#